data_AF-A0A9E6DK01-F1
#
_entry.id   AF-A0A9E6DK01-F1
#
_cell.length_a   1.000
_cell.length_b   1.000
_cell.length_c   1.000
_cell.angle_alpha   90.00
_cell.angle_beta   90.00
_cell.angle_gamma   90.00
#
_symmetry.space_group_name_H-M   'P 1'
#
loop_
_entity.id
_entity.type
_entity.pdbx_description
1 polymer ?
#
loop_
_entity_poly.entity_id
_entity_poly.type
_entity_poly.pdbx_seq_one_letter_code
_entity_poly.pdbx_strand_id
1 'polypeptide(L)'
;MMGRTKGLAAIGVCALLLGCASAAPGSTISSELSSSSRAIACPRAEKLAVASSQPSAPPLSVEPSNPSALVAAPPPPPSLLFRDREHVSYAEVIDRMRAIADQFSETVSVVQSYEALLRDFGLDSDELPLESYSRIRLAFEATRDGGLWGLRWKITDELPRSDRIWEQWQPFDFALNAGSTPKTKQDAVTALAECDELSALFAIVARDLGVHGFVALHWPYWNHVVAVWQVQRRDGGHVRIVIPTTQSFLSENAGLGTRELETLRVLFPYVRRDVRPETQLPVGLARFLIERLMTLGALSEGELQARRNRLGGS
;
A
#
# COMPACT_ATOMS: atom_id res chain seq x y z
N MET A 1 42.66 -41.58 44.62
CA MET A 1 42.30 -41.02 43.31
C MET A 1 41.21 -39.99 43.51
N MET A 2 41.58 -38.71 43.42
CA MET A 2 40.72 -37.55 43.61
C MET A 2 40.06 -37.18 42.27
N GLY A 3 38.75 -36.94 42.28
CA GLY A 3 37.99 -36.35 41.18
C GLY A 3 37.15 -35.20 41.70
N ARG A 4 37.51 -33.98 41.29
CA ARG A 4 36.90 -32.70 41.67
C ARG A 4 35.57 -32.48 40.93
N THR A 5 34.58 -31.93 41.62
CA THR A 5 33.51 -31.13 40.99
C THR A 5 33.49 -29.73 41.63
N LYS A 6 33.88 -28.74 40.81
CA LYS A 6 33.53 -27.32 40.93
C LYS A 6 32.19 -27.16 40.19
N GLY A 7 31.27 -26.24 40.44
CA GLY A 7 31.18 -25.04 41.25
C GLY A 7 29.93 -24.31 40.72
N LEU A 8 28.94 -24.04 41.59
CA LEU A 8 27.75 -23.26 41.27
C LEU A 8 28.03 -21.78 41.55
N ALA A 9 27.76 -20.92 40.58
CA ALA A 9 27.73 -19.47 40.74
C ALA A 9 26.31 -18.95 40.51
N ALA A 10 25.82 -18.19 41.48
CA ALA A 10 24.54 -17.54 41.54
C ALA A 10 24.57 -16.14 40.90
N ILE A 11 23.50 -15.76 40.20
CA ILE A 11 23.08 -14.39 39.91
C ILE A 11 21.54 -14.48 39.88
N GLY A 12 20.73 -13.83 40.71
CA GLY A 12 20.84 -12.49 41.29
C GLY A 12 19.78 -11.59 40.64
N VAL A 13 18.49 -11.87 40.92
CA VAL A 13 17.34 -11.08 40.45
C VAL A 13 17.07 -9.96 41.44
N CYS A 14 17.22 -8.70 41.01
CA CYS A 14 16.78 -7.52 41.73
C CYS A 14 15.61 -6.88 40.98
N ALA A 15 14.41 -7.02 41.54
CA ALA A 15 13.24 -6.23 41.19
C ALA A 15 13.23 -4.96 42.05
N LEU A 16 13.03 -3.80 41.42
CA LEU A 16 12.78 -2.53 42.09
C LEU A 16 11.43 -1.99 41.60
N LEU A 17 10.44 -2.06 42.50
CA LEU A 17 9.16 -1.37 42.46
C LEU A 17 9.17 -0.29 43.55
N LEU A 18 8.83 0.93 43.18
CA LEU A 18 8.38 2.09 44.00
C LEU A 18 8.10 3.21 42.97
N GLY A 19 7.07 4.03 43.00
CA GLY A 19 6.02 4.36 43.96
C GLY A 19 5.38 5.69 43.48
N CYS A 20 4.11 5.89 43.83
CA CYS A 20 3.17 6.93 43.35
C CYS A 20 3.56 8.40 43.61
N ALA A 21 3.00 9.36 42.82
CA ALA A 21 2.11 10.46 43.29
C ALA A 21 1.84 11.59 42.24
N SER A 22 0.55 11.80 41.93
CA SER A 22 -0.25 13.05 42.00
C SER A 22 0.27 14.43 41.49
N ALA A 23 -0.61 15.09 40.70
CA ALA A 23 -1.03 16.52 40.67
C ALA A 23 -0.69 17.38 39.43
N ALA A 24 -1.76 17.86 38.77
CA ALA A 24 -1.86 19.08 37.93
C ALA A 24 -1.77 20.36 38.83
N PRO A 25 -1.71 21.64 38.37
CA PRO A 25 -2.29 22.21 37.13
C PRO A 25 -1.53 23.37 36.42
N GLY A 26 -2.02 23.75 35.23
CA GLY A 26 -2.20 25.13 34.77
C GLY A 26 -0.99 25.93 34.26
N SER A 27 -1.03 26.33 32.98
CA SER A 27 -0.80 27.74 32.58
C SER A 27 -1.17 27.96 31.12
N THR A 28 -2.27 28.67 30.94
CA THR A 28 -2.65 29.48 29.78
C THR A 28 -1.56 30.51 29.47
N ILE A 29 -1.16 30.62 28.20
CA ILE A 29 -0.61 31.87 27.65
C ILE A 29 -1.33 32.14 26.31
N SER A 30 -2.14 33.18 26.33
CA SER A 30 -2.64 33.91 25.17
C SER A 30 -1.68 35.05 24.84
N SER A 31 -1.36 35.25 23.57
CA SER A 31 -1.16 36.56 22.90
C SER A 31 -0.87 36.24 21.42
N GLU A 32 -1.79 36.46 20.49
CA GLU A 32 -2.12 37.75 19.83
C GLU A 32 -0.93 38.47 19.18
N LEU A 33 -1.27 39.11 18.05
CA LEU A 33 -0.47 39.97 17.15
C LEU A 33 0.28 39.19 16.05
N SER A 34 0.22 39.56 14.76
CA SER A 34 -0.34 40.73 14.12
C SER A 34 -0.50 40.42 12.63
N SER A 35 -1.54 41.00 12.06
CA SER A 35 -1.78 41.21 10.64
C SER A 35 -0.58 41.87 9.93
N SER A 36 -0.32 41.44 8.70
CA SER A 36 0.06 42.35 7.61
C SER A 36 -0.15 41.70 6.25
N SER A 37 -1.29 42.03 5.64
CA SER A 37 -1.52 41.96 4.20
C SER A 37 -0.50 42.83 3.47
N ARG A 38 0.19 42.26 2.48
CA ARG A 38 0.57 42.99 1.27
C ARG A 38 0.32 42.13 0.04
N ALA A 39 -0.86 42.34 -0.54
CA ALA A 39 -1.14 42.03 -1.92
C ALA A 39 -0.23 42.91 -2.79
N ILE A 40 0.63 42.27 -3.59
CA ILE A 40 1.33 42.93 -4.69
C ILE A 40 0.51 42.60 -5.94
N ALA A 41 -0.28 43.58 -6.37
CA ALA A 41 -0.90 43.59 -7.68
C ALA A 41 0.18 43.92 -8.73
N CYS A 42 0.34 43.04 -9.72
CA CYS A 42 1.06 43.35 -10.96
C CYS A 42 0.04 43.66 -12.07
N PRO A 43 0.30 44.68 -12.91
CA PRO A 43 -0.68 45.21 -13.85
C PRO A 43 -0.84 44.35 -15.12
N ARG A 44 -2.06 44.44 -15.65
CA ARG A 44 -2.56 43.89 -16.92
C ARG A 44 -2.38 44.94 -18.02
N ALA A 45 -1.68 44.58 -19.10
CA ALA A 45 -1.70 45.16 -20.45
C ALA A 45 -0.71 44.30 -21.28
N GLU A 46 -0.85 43.97 -22.56
CA GLU A 46 -1.74 44.37 -23.63
C GLU A 46 -1.61 43.32 -24.75
N LYS A 47 -2.68 43.14 -25.54
CA LYS A 47 -2.67 42.34 -26.76
C LYS A 47 -1.75 42.99 -27.80
N LEU A 48 -0.72 42.29 -28.25
CA LEU A 48 -0.05 42.55 -29.51
C LEU A 48 -0.30 41.37 -30.45
N ALA A 49 -1.16 41.61 -31.44
CA ALA A 49 -1.32 40.76 -32.59
C ALA A 49 -0.11 40.97 -33.51
N VAL A 50 0.62 39.89 -33.78
CA VAL A 50 1.61 39.84 -34.86
C VAL A 50 1.19 38.74 -35.82
N ALA A 51 0.82 39.15 -37.02
CA ALA A 51 0.63 38.29 -38.17
C ALA A 51 2.00 37.99 -38.80
N SER A 52 2.28 36.72 -39.09
CA SER A 52 3.24 36.31 -40.12
C SER A 52 3.02 34.88 -40.57
N SER A 53 2.35 34.78 -41.72
CA SER A 53 2.79 34.05 -42.92
C SER A 53 3.45 32.67 -42.74
N GLN A 54 2.64 31.61 -42.86
CA GLN A 54 3.12 30.26 -43.20
C GLN A 54 3.38 30.14 -44.71
N PRO A 55 4.47 29.50 -45.15
CA PRO A 55 4.60 29.01 -46.52
C PRO A 55 3.83 27.70 -46.73
N SER A 56 2.97 27.67 -47.76
CA SER A 56 2.26 26.48 -48.23
C SER A 56 3.23 25.41 -48.74
N ALA A 57 3.17 24.22 -48.13
CA ALA A 57 3.66 22.97 -48.71
C ALA A 57 2.49 22.22 -49.39
N PRO A 58 2.73 21.46 -50.47
CA PRO A 58 1.69 20.74 -51.21
C PRO A 58 1.12 19.57 -50.40
N PRO A 59 -0.14 19.16 -50.64
CA PRO A 59 -0.77 18.11 -49.87
C PRO A 59 -0.16 16.75 -50.24
N LEU A 60 0.51 16.12 -49.27
CA LEU A 60 0.74 14.68 -49.28
C LEU A 60 -0.59 13.99 -49.02
N SER A 61 -1.07 13.22 -49.98
CA SER A 61 -2.17 12.28 -49.82
C SER A 61 -1.79 11.25 -48.76
N VAL A 62 -2.22 11.49 -47.51
CA VAL A 62 -2.18 10.49 -46.44
C VAL A 62 -3.45 9.66 -46.59
N GLU A 63 -3.27 8.46 -47.11
CA GLU A 63 -4.24 7.37 -47.04
C GLU A 63 -4.63 7.17 -45.56
N PRO A 64 -5.92 7.11 -45.19
CA PRO A 64 -6.31 6.94 -43.80
C PRO A 64 -5.90 5.54 -43.35
N SER A 65 -4.71 5.47 -42.75
CA SER A 65 -4.22 4.33 -41.99
C SER A 65 -5.14 4.21 -40.79
N ASN A 66 -6.18 3.41 -40.95
CA ASN A 66 -7.12 3.02 -39.91
C ASN A 66 -6.30 2.45 -38.74
N PRO A 67 -6.14 3.13 -37.59
CA PRO A 67 -5.57 2.48 -36.43
C PRO A 67 -6.68 1.54 -35.95
N SER A 68 -6.63 0.30 -36.44
CA SER A 68 -7.21 -0.82 -35.72
C SER A 68 -6.48 -0.83 -34.37
N ALA A 69 -7.02 -0.07 -33.42
CA ALA A 69 -6.79 -0.30 -32.02
C ALA A 69 -7.12 -1.78 -31.83
N LEU A 70 -6.09 -2.59 -31.63
CA LEU A 70 -6.26 -3.87 -31.00
C LEU A 70 -6.90 -3.54 -29.65
N VAL A 71 -8.23 -3.59 -29.60
CA VAL A 71 -8.97 -3.64 -28.36
C VAL A 71 -8.42 -4.87 -27.68
N ALA A 72 -7.59 -4.65 -26.65
CA ALA A 72 -7.08 -5.72 -25.83
C ALA A 72 -8.26 -6.60 -25.44
N ALA A 73 -8.15 -7.90 -25.71
CA ALA A 73 -9.23 -8.83 -25.42
C ALA A 73 -9.65 -8.64 -23.94
N PRO A 74 -10.96 -8.54 -23.65
CA PRO A 74 -11.42 -8.36 -22.29
C PRO A 74 -10.83 -9.49 -21.42
N PRO A 75 -10.36 -9.17 -20.20
CA PRO A 75 -9.74 -10.17 -19.35
C PRO A 75 -10.68 -11.36 -19.19
N PRO A 76 -10.15 -12.60 -19.15
CA PRO A 76 -10.98 -13.78 -18.99
C PRO A 76 -11.87 -13.62 -17.75
N PRO A 77 -13.15 -14.05 -17.82
CA PRO A 77 -14.04 -14.00 -16.68
C PRO A 77 -13.39 -14.74 -15.51
N PRO A 78 -13.59 -14.28 -14.26
CA PRO A 78 -12.84 -14.81 -13.13
C PRO A 78 -13.03 -16.32 -12.89
N SER A 79 -14.18 -16.85 -13.28
CA SER A 79 -14.51 -18.28 -13.23
C SER A 79 -13.60 -19.18 -14.10
N LEU A 80 -12.87 -18.60 -15.06
CA LEU A 80 -11.91 -19.34 -15.90
C LEU A 80 -10.47 -19.25 -15.39
N LEU A 81 -10.20 -18.44 -14.37
CA LEU A 81 -8.85 -18.32 -13.81
C LEU A 81 -8.41 -19.67 -13.24
N PHE A 82 -7.25 -20.15 -13.68
CA PHE A 82 -6.63 -21.39 -13.18
C PHE A 82 -7.54 -22.62 -13.27
N ARG A 83 -8.40 -22.70 -14.31
CA ARG A 83 -9.32 -23.83 -14.50
C ARG A 83 -8.57 -25.17 -14.43
N ASP A 84 -9.20 -26.16 -13.81
CA ASP A 84 -8.71 -27.55 -13.70
C ASP A 84 -7.39 -27.73 -12.91
N ARG A 85 -6.99 -26.71 -12.12
CA ARG A 85 -5.83 -26.79 -11.23
C ARG A 85 -6.25 -26.83 -9.77
N GLU A 86 -5.48 -27.54 -8.94
CA GLU A 86 -5.64 -27.52 -7.49
C GLU A 86 -4.84 -26.39 -6.82
N HIS A 87 -3.68 -26.06 -7.39
CA HIS A 87 -2.75 -25.08 -6.86
C HIS A 87 -2.20 -24.16 -7.95
N VAL A 88 -1.82 -22.95 -7.51
CA VAL A 88 -1.26 -21.88 -8.33
C VAL A 88 -0.04 -21.31 -7.61
N SER A 89 1.02 -20.99 -8.36
CA SER A 89 2.20 -20.37 -7.75
C SER A 89 1.95 -18.91 -7.39
N TYR A 90 2.65 -18.42 -6.36
CA TYR A 90 2.64 -17.00 -5.99
C TYR A 90 3.08 -16.10 -7.15
N ALA A 91 4.08 -16.52 -7.94
CA ALA A 91 4.49 -15.81 -9.15
C ALA A 91 3.33 -15.57 -10.13
N GLU A 92 2.49 -16.58 -10.37
CA GLU A 92 1.33 -16.46 -11.25
C GLU A 92 0.26 -15.49 -10.69
N VAL A 93 0.11 -15.42 -9.36
CA VAL A 93 -0.77 -14.44 -8.71
C VAL A 93 -0.22 -13.02 -8.91
N ILE A 94 1.09 -12.81 -8.74
CA ILE A 94 1.73 -11.51 -8.96
C ILE A 94 1.66 -11.09 -10.42
N ASP A 95 1.90 -12.00 -11.37
CA ASP A 95 1.76 -11.69 -12.80
C ASP A 95 0.33 -11.27 -13.15
N ARG A 96 -0.65 -11.94 -12.56
CA ARG A 96 -2.05 -11.58 -12.76
C ARG A 96 -2.40 -10.24 -12.12
N MET A 97 -1.88 -9.96 -10.93
CA MET A 97 -2.03 -8.68 -10.25
C MET A 97 -1.38 -7.53 -11.02
N ARG A 98 -0.21 -7.76 -11.63
CA ARG A 98 0.45 -6.80 -12.51
C ARG A 98 -0.43 -6.46 -13.71
N ALA A 99 -0.97 -7.47 -14.40
CA ALA A 99 -1.89 -7.26 -15.52
C ALA A 99 -3.16 -6.49 -15.11
N ILE A 100 -3.68 -6.69 -13.89
CA ILE A 100 -4.83 -5.95 -13.37
C ILE A 100 -4.47 -4.49 -13.10
N ALA A 101 -3.31 -4.24 -12.47
CA ALA A 101 -2.85 -2.88 -12.22
C ALA A 101 -2.63 -2.12 -13.54
N ASP A 102 -2.04 -2.77 -14.54
CA ASP A 102 -1.82 -2.19 -15.87
C ASP A 102 -3.17 -1.93 -16.58
N GLN A 103 -4.16 -2.80 -16.42
CA GLN A 103 -5.52 -2.56 -16.94
C GLN A 103 -6.20 -1.35 -16.27
N PHE A 104 -5.97 -1.13 -14.98
CA PHE A 104 -6.63 -0.07 -14.22
C PHE A 104 -5.91 1.27 -14.27
N SER A 105 -4.66 1.34 -14.72
CA SER A 105 -3.83 2.55 -14.62
C SER A 105 -4.51 3.78 -15.22
N GLU A 106 -5.26 3.61 -16.31
CA GLU A 106 -5.95 4.70 -17.02
C GLU A 106 -7.41 4.89 -16.62
N THR A 107 -7.91 4.17 -15.62
CA THR A 107 -9.26 4.39 -15.11
C THR A 107 -9.36 5.74 -14.40
N VAL A 108 -10.51 6.40 -14.53
CA VAL A 108 -10.72 7.76 -13.98
C VAL A 108 -10.38 7.83 -12.49
N SER A 109 -10.77 6.83 -11.70
CA SER A 109 -10.50 6.80 -10.26
C SER A 109 -9.00 6.69 -9.94
N VAL A 110 -8.25 5.85 -10.67
CA VAL A 110 -6.79 5.70 -10.49
C VAL A 110 -6.07 6.99 -10.90
N VAL A 111 -6.42 7.56 -12.05
CA VAL A 111 -5.80 8.80 -12.54
C VAL A 111 -6.06 9.97 -11.57
N GLN A 112 -7.28 10.11 -11.06
CA GLN A 112 -7.59 11.16 -10.08
C GLN A 112 -6.78 11.03 -8.79
N SER A 113 -6.69 9.81 -8.23
CA SER A 113 -5.92 9.58 -7.01
C SER A 113 -4.40 9.73 -7.25
N TYR A 114 -3.92 9.37 -8.44
CA TYR A 114 -2.53 9.59 -8.85
C TYR A 114 -2.18 11.08 -8.90
N GLU A 115 -2.99 11.89 -9.59
CA GLU A 115 -2.78 13.33 -9.69
C GLU A 115 -2.87 14.01 -8.32
N ALA A 116 -3.77 13.54 -7.44
CA ALA A 116 -3.83 14.02 -6.07
C ALA A 116 -2.54 13.71 -5.31
N LEU A 117 -2.04 12.48 -5.40
CA LEU A 117 -0.77 12.09 -4.76
C LEU A 117 0.40 12.92 -5.30
N LEU A 118 0.51 13.12 -6.61
CA LEU A 118 1.56 13.96 -7.20
C LEU A 118 1.54 15.37 -6.62
N ARG A 119 0.35 16.00 -6.56
CA ARG A 119 0.18 17.34 -5.98
C ARG A 119 0.56 17.36 -4.49
N ASP A 120 0.06 16.42 -3.72
CA ASP A 120 0.26 16.37 -2.27
C ASP A 120 1.72 16.18 -1.88
N PHE A 121 2.48 15.50 -2.74
CA PHE A 121 3.89 15.18 -2.52
C PHE A 121 4.87 16.01 -3.36
N GLY A 122 4.36 16.93 -4.20
CA GLY A 122 5.18 17.77 -5.08
C GLY A 122 6.04 16.95 -6.03
N LEU A 123 5.49 15.88 -6.57
CA LEU A 123 6.13 14.98 -7.53
C LEU A 123 5.64 15.28 -8.94
N ASP A 124 6.52 15.07 -9.90
CA ASP A 124 6.19 15.11 -11.32
C ASP A 124 5.95 13.68 -11.88
N SER A 125 5.25 13.60 -13.02
CA SER A 125 4.91 12.31 -13.65
C SER A 125 6.10 11.54 -14.21
N ASP A 126 7.24 12.19 -14.39
CA ASP A 126 8.51 11.56 -14.76
C ASP A 126 9.29 11.03 -13.55
N GLU A 127 9.05 11.57 -12.35
CA GLU A 127 9.59 11.06 -11.08
C GLU A 127 8.81 9.84 -10.58
N LEU A 128 7.50 9.83 -10.84
CA LEU A 128 6.63 8.73 -10.48
C LEU A 128 5.70 8.37 -11.63
N PRO A 129 5.97 7.31 -12.41
CA PRO A 129 5.06 6.87 -13.48
C PRO A 129 3.71 6.38 -12.95
N LEU A 130 2.64 6.66 -13.71
CA LEU A 130 1.26 6.23 -13.42
C LEU A 130 1.13 4.70 -13.23
N GLU A 131 1.84 3.91 -14.03
CA GLU A 131 1.90 2.45 -13.92
C GLU A 131 2.38 2.01 -12.52
N SER A 132 3.44 2.65 -12.02
CA SER A 132 3.96 2.37 -10.68
C SER A 132 2.97 2.77 -9.59
N TYR A 133 2.28 3.89 -9.77
CA TYR A 133 1.23 4.31 -8.83
C TYR A 133 0.06 3.30 -8.81
N SER A 134 -0.40 2.84 -9.98
CA SER A 134 -1.47 1.84 -10.08
C SER A 134 -1.10 0.55 -9.33
N ARG A 135 0.14 0.08 -9.50
CA ARG A 135 0.67 -1.11 -8.81
C ARG A 135 0.73 -0.94 -7.30
N ILE A 136 1.25 0.20 -6.82
CA ILE A 136 1.37 0.40 -5.37
C ILE A 136 0.01 0.62 -4.71
N ARG A 137 -0.92 1.30 -5.39
CA ARG A 137 -2.32 1.41 -4.95
C ARG A 137 -2.95 0.03 -4.85
N LEU A 138 -2.81 -0.81 -5.88
CA LEU A 138 -3.38 -2.15 -5.86
C LEU A 138 -2.76 -3.02 -4.76
N ALA A 139 -1.44 -2.93 -4.54
CA ALA A 139 -0.74 -3.60 -3.43
C ALA A 139 -1.28 -3.15 -2.07
N PHE A 140 -1.41 -1.84 -1.88
CA PHE A 140 -1.94 -1.26 -0.66
C PHE A 140 -3.36 -1.74 -0.37
N GLU A 141 -4.26 -1.64 -1.35
CA GLU A 141 -5.64 -2.09 -1.20
C GLU A 141 -5.73 -3.61 -0.98
N ALA A 142 -4.83 -4.38 -1.59
CA ALA A 142 -4.77 -5.81 -1.43
C ALA A 142 -4.38 -6.21 0.00
N THR A 143 -3.27 -5.66 0.51
CA THR A 143 -2.56 -6.22 1.67
C THR A 143 -2.87 -5.54 3.00
N ARG A 144 -3.68 -4.48 3.04
CA ARG A 144 -4.03 -3.81 4.30
C ARG A 144 -5.17 -4.49 5.05
N ASP A 145 -5.30 -4.20 6.34
CA ASP A 145 -6.45 -4.59 7.16
C ASP A 145 -7.77 -4.09 6.53
N GLY A 146 -8.75 -5.00 6.45
CA GLY A 146 -10.02 -4.73 5.77
C GLY A 146 -9.92 -4.59 4.24
N GLY A 147 -8.73 -4.86 3.68
CA GLY A 147 -8.42 -4.76 2.26
C GLY A 147 -9.05 -5.84 1.39
N LEU A 148 -8.63 -5.88 0.13
CA LEU A 148 -9.24 -6.70 -0.91
C LEU A 148 -8.97 -8.20 -0.72
N TRP A 149 -7.84 -8.56 -0.10
CA TRP A 149 -7.47 -9.94 0.19
C TRP A 149 -8.07 -10.48 1.49
N GLY A 150 -8.85 -9.69 2.22
CA GLY A 150 -9.52 -10.15 3.44
C GLY A 150 -8.56 -10.41 4.60
N LEU A 151 -7.47 -9.65 4.68
CA LEU A 151 -6.59 -9.67 5.84
C LEU A 151 -7.26 -8.96 7.01
N ARG A 152 -7.08 -9.49 8.21
CA ARG A 152 -7.62 -8.93 9.44
C ARG A 152 -6.51 -8.62 10.42
N TRP A 153 -6.48 -7.37 10.89
CA TRP A 153 -5.58 -6.97 11.95
C TRP A 153 -5.90 -7.71 13.25
N LYS A 154 -4.84 -8.25 13.87
CA LYS A 154 -4.87 -8.81 15.22
C LYS A 154 -3.45 -8.76 15.80
N ILE A 155 -3.33 -8.52 17.09
CA ILE A 155 -2.03 -8.64 17.79
C ILE A 155 -1.58 -10.11 17.73
N THR A 156 -0.37 -10.33 17.22
CA THR A 156 0.26 -11.66 17.12
C THR A 156 1.52 -11.76 17.97
N ASP A 157 2.11 -10.63 18.38
CA ASP A 157 3.39 -10.56 19.11
C ASP A 157 4.57 -11.21 18.34
N GLU A 158 4.53 -11.12 17.01
CA GLU A 158 5.51 -11.73 16.10
C GLU A 158 6.54 -10.70 15.60
N LEU A 159 7.56 -11.19 14.90
CA LEU A 159 8.52 -10.32 14.22
C LEU A 159 7.92 -9.73 12.94
N PRO A 160 8.43 -8.58 12.43
CA PRO A 160 7.94 -7.89 11.23
C PRO A 160 8.18 -8.71 9.97
N ARG A 161 7.34 -9.72 9.73
CA ARG A 161 7.54 -10.81 8.78
C ARG A 161 6.20 -11.36 8.33
N SER A 162 6.07 -11.68 7.05
CA SER A 162 4.82 -12.21 6.50
C SER A 162 4.71 -13.74 6.54
N ASP A 163 5.66 -14.49 7.13
CA ASP A 163 5.68 -15.98 7.09
C ASP A 163 4.33 -16.58 7.52
N ARG A 164 3.75 -16.06 8.61
CA ARG A 164 2.50 -16.60 9.18
C ARG A 164 1.28 -16.37 8.31
N ILE A 165 1.29 -15.33 7.48
CA ILE A 165 0.22 -15.12 6.49
C ILE A 165 0.30 -16.23 5.45
N TRP A 166 1.50 -16.54 4.97
CA TRP A 166 1.70 -17.64 4.01
C TRP A 166 1.35 -19.00 4.60
N GLU A 167 1.71 -19.25 5.86
CA GLU A 167 1.35 -20.48 6.59
C GLU A 167 -0.17 -20.64 6.75
N GLN A 168 -0.91 -19.54 6.96
CA GLN A 168 -2.39 -19.57 7.00
C GLN A 168 -3.00 -19.82 5.61
N TRP A 169 -2.37 -19.29 4.56
CA TRP A 169 -2.86 -19.41 3.19
C TRP A 169 -2.59 -20.78 2.55
N GLN A 170 -1.49 -21.46 2.92
CA GLN A 170 -1.14 -22.77 2.36
C GLN A 170 -2.23 -23.84 2.53
N PRO A 171 -2.81 -24.06 3.72
CA PRO A 171 -3.90 -25.01 3.91
C PRO A 171 -5.30 -24.39 3.72
N PHE A 172 -5.39 -23.18 3.15
CA PHE A 172 -6.64 -22.42 3.16
C PHE A 172 -7.74 -23.10 2.34
N ASP A 173 -8.85 -23.39 3.00
CA ASP A 173 -10.07 -23.90 2.38
C ASP A 173 -11.28 -23.09 2.86
N PHE A 174 -12.02 -22.50 1.92
CA PHE A 174 -13.25 -21.76 2.23
C PHE A 174 -14.34 -22.60 2.87
N ALA A 175 -14.42 -23.91 2.57
CA ALA A 175 -15.40 -24.80 3.17
C ALA A 175 -15.11 -25.06 4.65
N LEU A 176 -13.83 -25.22 5.00
CA LEU A 176 -13.38 -25.47 6.37
C LEU A 176 -13.33 -24.19 7.21
N ASN A 177 -12.98 -23.07 6.59
CA ASN A 177 -12.91 -21.76 7.24
C ASN A 177 -14.28 -21.05 7.34
N ALA A 178 -15.37 -21.70 6.91
CA ALA A 178 -16.75 -21.20 7.05
C ALA A 178 -17.32 -21.33 8.47
N GLY A 179 -16.57 -21.91 9.42
CA GLY A 179 -16.99 -22.17 10.82
C GLY A 179 -17.32 -20.92 11.66
N SER A 180 -17.19 -19.73 11.11
CA SER A 180 -17.70 -18.46 11.65
C SER A 180 -18.28 -17.68 10.49
N THR A 181 -19.51 -18.02 10.10
CA THR A 181 -20.14 -17.68 8.82
C THR A 181 -19.92 -16.21 8.43
N PRO A 182 -19.07 -15.92 7.42
CA PRO A 182 -19.08 -14.61 6.79
C PRO A 182 -20.50 -14.38 6.25
N LYS A 183 -21.12 -13.23 6.52
CA LYS A 183 -22.48 -12.92 6.01
C LYS A 183 -22.53 -13.04 4.47
N THR A 184 -21.38 -12.82 3.82
CA THR A 184 -21.14 -13.09 2.41
C THR A 184 -19.68 -13.48 2.19
N LYS A 185 -19.35 -14.17 1.07
CA LYS A 185 -17.94 -14.39 0.64
C LYS A 185 -17.12 -13.09 0.59
N GLN A 186 -17.77 -11.93 0.46
CA GLN A 186 -17.12 -10.63 0.38
C GLN A 186 -16.53 -10.17 1.72
N ASP A 187 -16.92 -10.78 2.83
CA ASP A 187 -16.44 -10.44 4.18
C ASP A 187 -15.51 -11.53 4.74
N ALA A 188 -15.05 -12.45 3.88
CA ALA A 188 -14.18 -13.55 4.28
C ALA A 188 -12.83 -13.04 4.79
N VAL A 189 -12.41 -13.56 5.95
CA VAL A 189 -11.07 -13.35 6.49
C VAL A 189 -10.17 -14.49 5.98
N THR A 190 -9.08 -14.14 5.30
CA THR A 190 -8.15 -15.13 4.72
C THR A 190 -6.92 -15.37 5.57
N ALA A 191 -6.49 -14.37 6.35
CA ALA A 191 -5.44 -14.50 7.36
C ALA A 191 -5.57 -13.40 8.43
N LEU A 192 -5.06 -13.70 9.61
CA LEU A 192 -4.84 -12.77 10.72
C LEU A 192 -3.37 -12.33 10.74
N ALA A 193 -3.12 -11.05 10.97
CA ALA A 193 -1.76 -10.51 11.02
C ALA A 193 -1.70 -9.18 11.78
N GLU A 194 -0.56 -8.88 12.38
CA GLU A 194 -0.29 -7.58 13.02
C GLU A 194 0.19 -6.53 12.00
N CYS A 195 0.29 -5.26 12.41
CA CYS A 195 0.65 -4.13 11.55
C CYS A 195 2.01 -4.29 10.86
N ASP A 196 2.93 -4.98 11.49
CA ASP A 196 4.28 -5.22 11.00
C ASP A 196 4.35 -6.38 10.00
N GLU A 197 3.61 -7.46 10.25
CA GLU A 197 3.40 -8.57 9.32
C GLU A 197 2.68 -8.10 8.04
N LEU A 198 1.66 -7.24 8.18
CA LEU A 198 0.94 -6.63 7.04
C LEU A 198 1.84 -5.68 6.25
N SER A 199 2.67 -4.88 6.93
CA SER A 199 3.66 -4.01 6.28
C SER A 199 4.75 -4.80 5.56
N ALA A 200 5.18 -5.93 6.12
CA ALA A 200 6.12 -6.86 5.48
C ALA A 200 5.51 -7.51 4.22
N LEU A 201 4.24 -7.96 4.30
CA LEU A 201 3.52 -8.50 3.15
C LEU A 201 3.39 -7.45 2.04
N PHE A 202 2.97 -6.22 2.39
CA PHE A 202 2.89 -5.11 1.45
C PHE A 202 4.23 -4.87 0.74
N ALA A 203 5.34 -4.83 1.49
CA ALA A 203 6.66 -4.56 0.92
C ALA A 203 7.08 -5.62 -0.10
N ILE A 204 6.77 -6.90 0.16
CA ILE A 204 7.03 -8.00 -0.76
C ILE A 204 6.18 -7.87 -2.03
N VAL A 205 4.87 -7.69 -1.88
CA VAL A 205 3.94 -7.59 -3.01
C VAL A 205 4.29 -6.38 -3.88
N ALA A 206 4.53 -5.21 -3.27
CA ALA A 206 4.92 -4.00 -4.00
C ALA A 206 6.23 -4.21 -4.78
N ARG A 207 7.25 -4.81 -4.15
CA ARG A 207 8.51 -5.13 -4.82
C ARG A 207 8.31 -6.07 -6.00
N ASP A 208 7.55 -7.14 -5.82
CA ASP A 208 7.39 -8.18 -6.84
C ASP A 208 6.47 -7.72 -8.00
N LEU A 209 5.61 -6.71 -7.76
CA LEU A 209 4.91 -5.99 -8.81
C LEU A 209 5.82 -5.06 -9.62
N GLY A 210 7.02 -4.76 -9.12
CA GLY A 210 7.97 -3.86 -9.78
C GLY A 210 7.58 -2.39 -9.64
N VAL A 211 7.16 -1.96 -8.44
CA VAL A 211 6.96 -0.53 -8.16
C VAL A 211 8.28 0.23 -8.29
N HIS A 212 8.22 1.45 -8.84
CA HIS A 212 9.32 2.39 -8.89
C HIS A 212 9.72 2.83 -7.47
N GLY A 213 11.00 3.09 -7.24
CA GLY A 213 11.52 3.41 -5.90
C GLY A 213 11.72 2.15 -5.03
N PHE A 214 11.69 2.32 -3.71
CA PHE A 214 11.78 1.18 -2.79
C PHE A 214 10.82 1.31 -1.61
N VAL A 215 10.47 0.16 -1.03
CA VAL A 215 9.65 0.08 0.18
C VAL A 215 10.51 -0.28 1.38
N ALA A 216 10.30 0.43 2.47
CA ALA A 216 10.92 0.19 3.76
C ALA A 216 9.87 0.08 4.85
N LEU A 217 10.30 -0.40 6.02
CA LEU A 217 9.52 -0.35 7.26
C LEU A 217 9.94 0.84 8.11
N HIS A 218 8.96 1.41 8.81
CA HIS A 218 9.11 2.53 9.72
C HIS A 218 8.30 2.29 10.99
N TRP A 219 8.87 2.69 12.14
CA TRP A 219 8.23 2.61 13.46
C TRP A 219 7.85 4.03 13.90
N PRO A 220 6.64 4.53 13.55
CA PRO A 220 6.16 5.81 14.04
C PRO A 220 5.95 5.81 15.56
N TYR A 221 5.65 4.64 16.14
CA TYR A 221 5.51 4.42 17.57
C TYR A 221 6.27 3.14 17.97
N TRP A 222 6.52 2.97 19.26
CA TRP A 222 7.28 1.82 19.79
C TRP A 222 6.61 0.46 19.51
N ASN A 223 5.29 0.45 19.32
CA ASN A 223 4.47 -0.73 19.07
C ASN A 223 3.70 -0.69 17.74
N HIS A 224 4.13 0.15 16.79
CA HIS A 224 3.44 0.27 15.52
C HIS A 224 4.43 0.37 14.37
N VAL A 225 4.17 -0.41 13.32
CA VAL A 225 4.98 -0.47 12.10
C VAL A 225 4.10 -0.13 10.92
N VAL A 226 4.64 0.70 10.04
CA VAL A 226 4.06 1.01 8.74
C VAL A 226 5.08 0.76 7.64
N ALA A 227 4.60 0.49 6.44
CA ALA A 227 5.43 0.59 5.26
C ALA A 227 5.58 2.05 4.83
N VAL A 228 6.73 2.37 4.24
CA VAL A 228 7.02 3.67 3.64
C VAL A 228 7.57 3.43 2.25
N TRP A 229 6.96 4.09 1.27
CA TRP A 229 7.43 4.09 -0.10
C TRP A 229 8.31 5.32 -0.34
N GLN A 230 9.55 5.09 -0.77
CA GLN A 230 10.49 6.14 -1.08
C GLN A 230 10.64 6.29 -2.60
N VAL A 231 10.30 7.47 -3.11
CA VAL A 231 10.41 7.86 -4.52
C VAL A 231 11.58 8.82 -4.69
N GLN A 232 12.43 8.55 -5.68
CA GLN A 232 13.57 9.39 -6.03
C GLN A 232 13.08 10.61 -6.84
N ARG A 233 13.57 11.79 -6.47
CA ARG A 233 13.34 13.04 -7.20
C ARG A 233 14.45 13.31 -8.21
N ARG A 234 14.16 14.16 -9.20
CA ARG A 234 15.11 14.63 -10.21
C ARG A 234 16.27 15.41 -9.61
N ASP A 235 16.04 16.12 -8.51
CA ASP A 235 17.06 16.90 -7.80
C ASP A 235 18.03 16.04 -6.97
N GLY A 236 17.90 14.71 -7.02
CA GLY A 236 18.70 13.79 -6.22
C GLY A 236 18.15 13.55 -4.80
N GLY A 237 17.10 14.28 -4.40
CA GLY A 237 16.38 14.08 -3.14
C GLY A 237 15.39 12.92 -3.21
N HIS A 238 14.72 12.66 -2.09
CA HIS A 238 13.69 11.63 -2.02
C HIS A 238 12.44 12.12 -1.32
N VAL A 239 11.30 11.61 -1.77
CA VAL A 239 10.00 11.77 -1.11
C VAL A 239 9.64 10.46 -0.41
N ARG A 240 9.05 10.57 0.79
CA ARG A 240 8.58 9.44 1.59
C ARG A 240 7.07 9.51 1.71
N ILE A 241 6.42 8.46 1.23
CA ILE A 241 4.96 8.32 1.19
C ILE A 241 4.61 7.21 2.18
N VAL A 242 3.82 7.54 3.21
CA VAL A 242 3.40 6.58 4.23
C VAL A 242 2.36 5.62 3.65
N ILE A 243 2.50 4.34 3.97
CA ILE A 243 1.60 3.26 3.56
C ILE A 243 0.98 2.64 4.83
N PRO A 244 -0.18 3.13 5.29
CA PRO A 244 -0.79 2.64 6.51
C PRO A 244 -1.52 1.31 6.28
N THR A 245 -0.86 0.19 6.56
CA THR A 245 -1.45 -1.16 6.37
C THR A 245 -2.48 -1.53 7.45
N THR A 246 -2.61 -0.73 8.52
CA THR A 246 -3.70 -0.78 9.50
C THR A 246 -4.24 0.62 9.77
N GLN A 247 -5.37 0.71 10.47
CA GLN A 247 -6.03 1.96 10.85
C GLN A 247 -5.64 2.44 12.27
N SER A 248 -4.73 1.72 12.92
CA SER A 248 -4.23 2.07 14.26
C SER A 248 -3.59 3.45 14.26
N PHE A 249 -3.93 4.29 15.25
CA PHE A 249 -3.41 5.66 15.40
C PHE A 249 -3.76 6.63 14.26
N LEU A 250 -4.74 6.28 13.43
CA LEU A 250 -5.10 7.02 12.22
C LEU A 250 -6.60 7.30 12.17
N SER A 251 -6.97 8.43 11.58
CA SER A 251 -8.36 8.80 11.34
C SER A 251 -9.02 7.90 10.30
N GLU A 252 -10.35 7.78 10.32
CA GLU A 252 -11.12 6.98 9.36
C GLU A 252 -10.93 7.35 7.88
N ASN A 253 -10.27 8.47 7.60
CA ASN A 253 -9.95 8.95 6.25
C ASN A 253 -8.50 8.68 5.84
N ALA A 254 -7.70 8.03 6.70
CA ALA A 254 -6.30 7.75 6.40
C ALA A 254 -6.15 6.69 5.31
N GLY A 255 -5.68 7.16 4.16
CA GLY A 255 -5.38 6.34 2.99
C GLY A 255 -3.89 6.27 2.66
N LEU A 256 -3.62 5.76 1.45
CA LEU A 256 -2.30 5.76 0.85
C LEU A 256 -1.72 7.18 0.84
N GLY A 257 -0.53 7.38 1.41
CA GLY A 257 0.11 8.69 1.48
C GLY A 257 -0.42 9.62 2.56
N THR A 258 -1.11 9.09 3.57
CA THR A 258 -1.54 9.89 4.74
C THR A 258 -0.39 10.70 5.35
N ARG A 259 -0.74 11.89 5.85
CA ARG A 259 0.17 12.82 6.56
C ARG A 259 0.06 12.72 8.08
N GLU A 260 -0.82 11.86 8.58
CA GLU A 260 -1.10 11.72 10.01
C GLU A 260 0.04 11.05 10.79
N LEU A 261 0.94 10.34 10.10
CA LEU A 261 2.13 9.73 10.69
C LEU A 261 3.38 10.46 10.21
N GLU A 262 4.19 10.91 11.15
CA GLU A 262 5.52 11.45 10.84
C GLU A 262 6.47 10.32 10.44
N THR A 263 7.21 10.54 9.34
CA THR A 263 8.31 9.64 8.96
C THR A 263 9.59 10.12 9.63
N LEU A 264 10.21 9.25 10.46
CA LEU A 264 11.50 9.55 11.07
C LEU A 264 12.63 9.44 10.03
N ARG A 265 13.82 9.92 10.36
CA ARG A 265 14.98 9.90 9.44
C ARG A 265 15.39 8.49 9.02
N VAL A 266 15.24 7.51 9.90
CA VAL A 266 15.69 6.12 9.69
C VAL A 266 14.56 5.30 9.08
N LEU A 267 14.82 4.73 7.92
CA LEU A 267 13.97 3.72 7.27
C LEU A 267 14.74 2.40 7.22
N PHE A 268 14.04 1.29 7.38
CA PHE A 268 14.64 -0.05 7.31
C PHE A 268 14.19 -0.71 6.00
N PRO A 269 15.04 -0.77 4.95
CA PRO A 269 14.69 -1.44 3.70
C PRO A 269 14.26 -2.88 3.94
N TYR A 270 13.09 -3.27 3.44
CA TYR A 270 12.59 -4.62 3.62
C TYR A 270 13.08 -5.54 2.50
N VAL A 271 14.26 -6.12 2.68
CA VAL A 271 14.94 -6.94 1.65
C VAL A 271 14.66 -8.44 1.78
N ARG A 272 13.91 -8.86 2.81
CA ARG A 272 13.63 -10.28 3.04
C ARG A 272 12.73 -10.87 1.94
N ARG A 273 12.89 -12.17 1.70
CA ARG A 273 12.04 -12.98 0.81
C ARG A 273 11.31 -14.01 1.65
N ASP A 274 10.16 -13.60 2.17
CA ASP A 274 9.32 -14.41 3.06
C ASP A 274 8.58 -15.51 2.29
N VAL A 275 8.42 -15.31 0.98
CA VAL A 275 7.79 -16.22 0.05
C VAL A 275 8.69 -16.42 -1.16
N ARG A 276 8.68 -17.63 -1.72
CA ARG A 276 9.36 -17.93 -2.98
C ARG A 276 8.36 -17.79 -4.14
N PRO A 277 8.81 -17.40 -5.35
CA PRO A 277 7.94 -17.35 -6.52
C PRO A 277 7.14 -18.65 -6.75
N GLU A 278 7.73 -19.80 -6.43
CA GLU A 278 7.15 -21.13 -6.63
C GLU A 278 6.23 -21.59 -5.48
N THR A 279 6.10 -20.81 -4.40
CA THR A 279 5.21 -21.15 -3.29
C THR A 279 3.80 -21.37 -3.81
N GLN A 280 3.21 -22.51 -3.47
CA GLN A 280 1.89 -22.92 -3.95
C GLN A 280 0.79 -22.38 -3.04
N LEU A 281 -0.23 -21.79 -3.66
CA LEU A 281 -1.47 -21.38 -3.03
C LEU A 281 -2.63 -22.25 -3.51
N PRO A 282 -3.58 -22.62 -2.64
CA PRO A 282 -4.81 -23.29 -3.06
C PRO A 282 -5.54 -22.45 -4.12
N VAL A 283 -6.00 -23.10 -5.19
CA VAL A 283 -6.65 -22.41 -6.33
C VAL A 283 -7.86 -21.58 -5.88
N GLY A 284 -8.61 -22.07 -4.88
CA GLY A 284 -9.79 -21.38 -4.36
C GLY A 284 -9.42 -20.03 -3.74
N LEU A 285 -8.35 -20.01 -2.95
CA LEU A 285 -7.80 -18.78 -2.39
C LEU A 285 -7.27 -17.88 -3.51
N ALA A 286 -6.41 -18.39 -4.41
CA ALA A 286 -5.83 -17.60 -5.49
C ALA A 286 -6.91 -16.94 -6.38
N ARG A 287 -7.97 -17.67 -6.75
CA ARG A 287 -9.13 -17.14 -7.47
C ARG A 287 -9.81 -16.02 -6.68
N PHE A 288 -10.09 -16.24 -5.39
CA PHE A 288 -10.68 -15.23 -4.54
C PHE A 288 -9.82 -13.95 -4.51
N LEU A 289 -8.52 -14.07 -4.25
CA LEU A 289 -7.62 -12.92 -4.19
C LEU A 289 -7.67 -12.11 -5.49
N ILE A 290 -7.58 -12.77 -6.64
CA ILE A 290 -7.61 -12.11 -7.95
C ILE A 290 -8.99 -11.56 -8.31
N GLU A 291 -10.08 -12.30 -8.06
CA GLU A 291 -11.45 -11.85 -8.28
C GLU A 291 -11.74 -10.52 -7.59
N ARG A 292 -11.28 -10.39 -6.35
CA ARG A 292 -11.47 -9.20 -5.53
C ARG A 292 -10.73 -8.00 -6.09
N LEU A 293 -9.51 -8.21 -6.60
CA LEU A 293 -8.75 -7.17 -7.30
C LEU A 293 -9.46 -6.76 -8.60
N MET A 294 -9.86 -7.72 -9.44
CA MET A 294 -10.53 -7.44 -10.72
C MET A 294 -11.86 -6.71 -10.56
N THR A 295 -12.61 -7.00 -9.49
CA THR A 295 -13.97 -6.45 -9.31
C THR A 295 -13.99 -5.14 -8.54
N LEU A 296 -12.99 -4.89 -7.68
CA LEU A 296 -13.02 -3.76 -6.74
C LEU A 296 -11.79 -2.86 -6.82
N GLY A 297 -10.70 -3.28 -7.46
CA GLY A 297 -9.43 -2.53 -7.46
C GLY A 297 -9.50 -1.17 -8.15
N ALA A 298 -10.48 -0.95 -9.04
CA ALA A 298 -10.72 0.31 -9.72
C ALA A 298 -11.80 1.20 -9.09
N LEU A 299 -12.33 0.83 -7.91
CA LEU A 299 -13.28 1.68 -7.19
C LEU A 299 -12.64 3.05 -6.83
N SER A 300 -13.48 4.03 -6.55
CA SER A 300 -13.02 5.34 -6.08
C SER A 300 -12.38 5.24 -4.69
N GLU A 301 -11.56 6.22 -4.32
CA GLU A 301 -10.92 6.25 -3.00
C GLU A 301 -11.94 6.23 -1.86
N GLY A 302 -13.07 6.96 -2.02
CA GLY A 302 -14.13 6.97 -1.02
C GLY A 302 -14.82 5.61 -0.85
N GLU A 303 -15.07 4.88 -1.94
CA GLU A 303 -15.65 3.54 -1.88
C GLU A 303 -14.70 2.52 -1.23
N LEU A 304 -13.41 2.60 -1.57
CA LEU A 304 -12.38 1.76 -0.96
C LEU A 304 -12.23 2.10 0.53
N GLN A 305 -12.16 3.38 0.92
CA GLN A 305 -12.10 3.80 2.32
C GLN A 305 -13.31 3.33 3.12
N ALA A 306 -14.53 3.52 2.60
CA ALA A 306 -15.75 3.05 3.26
C ALA A 306 -15.74 1.53 3.46
N ARG A 307 -15.24 0.79 2.46
CA ARG A 307 -15.08 -0.66 2.55
C ARG A 307 -14.08 -1.04 3.64
N ARG A 308 -12.92 -0.39 3.69
CA ARG A 308 -11.89 -0.63 4.70
C ARG A 308 -12.42 -0.35 6.10
N ASN A 309 -13.11 0.77 6.32
CA ASN A 309 -13.66 1.11 7.64
C ASN A 309 -14.72 0.09 8.09
N ARG A 310 -15.50 -0.46 7.14
CA ARG A 310 -16.49 -1.51 7.45
C ARG A 310 -15.85 -2.87 7.76
N LEU A 311 -14.73 -3.18 7.11
CA LEU A 311 -14.11 -4.50 7.14
C LEU A 311 -12.79 -4.55 7.91
N GLY A 312 -12.26 -3.42 8.39
CA GLY A 312 -11.10 -3.35 9.25
C GLY A 312 -11.45 -3.73 10.68
N GLY A 313 -10.45 -4.17 11.44
CA GLY A 313 -10.56 -4.52 12.86
C GLY A 313 -9.68 -3.68 13.78
N SER A 314 -8.81 -2.84 13.22
CA SER A 314 -7.94 -1.92 13.96
C SER A 314 -8.57 -0.56 14.23
#